data_AF-A0A3E0TT74-F1
#
_entry.id   AF-A0A3E0TT74-F1
#
_cell.length_a   1.000
_cell.length_b   1.000
_cell.length_c   1.000
_cell.angle_alpha   90.00
_cell.angle_beta   90.00
_cell.angle_gamma   90.00
#
_symmetry.space_group_name_H-M   'P 1'
#
loop_
_entity.id
_entity.type
_entity.pdbx_description
1 polymer ?
#
loop_
_entity_poly.entity_id
_entity_poly.type
_entity_poly.pdbx_seq_one_letter_code
_entity_poly.pdbx_strand_id
1 'polypeptide(L)'
;MLARLKLSTQLYTSFGVILLLLTVISLASYFGFTKIHDSFVDYRGLARDTNLAGRVQANMLEMRLAVVNYSNTQSQAAVEQYQQRKDKMTEFLEQATVEIQQPERAA
;
A
#
# COMPACT_ATOMS: atom_id res chain seq x y z
N MET A 1 37.25 21.80 32.41
CA MET A 1 36.47 22.15 33.63
C MET A 1 35.86 20.94 34.33
N LEU A 2 35.33 19.95 33.59
CA LEU A 2 34.67 18.76 34.18
C LEU A 2 35.59 17.81 34.98
N ALA A 3 36.90 17.83 34.71
CA ALA A 3 37.88 16.94 35.36
C ALA A 3 38.24 17.31 36.82
N ARG A 4 37.67 18.40 37.38
CA ARG A 4 37.89 18.82 38.79
C ARG A 4 36.73 18.45 39.72
N LEU A 5 35.73 17.72 39.22
CA LEU A 5 34.58 17.29 39.99
C LEU A 5 34.89 16.00 40.75
N LYS A 6 34.17 15.74 41.86
CA LYS A 6 34.27 14.48 42.59
C LYS A 6 33.89 13.32 41.65
N LEU A 7 34.57 12.17 41.78
CA LEU A 7 34.35 10.99 40.93
C LEU A 7 32.86 10.60 40.85
N SER A 8 32.13 10.69 41.98
CA SER A 8 30.69 10.43 42.05
C SER A 8 29.87 11.36 41.15
N THR A 9 30.18 12.66 41.13
CA THR A 9 29.50 13.64 40.27
C THR A 9 29.75 13.36 38.80
N GLN A 10 30.98 12.96 38.44
CA GLN A 10 31.31 12.58 37.07
C GLN A 10 30.50 11.35 36.61
N LEU A 11 30.36 10.34 37.48
CA LEU A 11 29.57 9.13 37.23
C LEU A 11 28.07 9.43 37.11
N TYR A 12 27.48 10.20 38.03
CA TYR A 12 26.05 10.55 37.93
C TYR A 12 25.75 11.39 36.68
N THR A 13 26.67 12.26 36.28
CA THR A 13 26.49 13.08 35.07
C THR A 13 26.54 12.21 33.82
N SER A 14 27.49 11.28 33.71
CA SER A 14 27.56 10.38 32.56
C SER A 14 26.34 9.46 32.48
N PHE A 15 25.90 8.90 33.60
CA PHE A 15 24.67 8.10 33.66
C PHE A 15 23.43 8.93 33.33
N GLY A 16 23.32 10.17 33.83
CA GLY A 16 22.22 11.07 33.51
C GLY A 16 22.16 11.42 32.02
N VAL A 17 23.30 11.68 31.39
CA VAL A 17 23.38 11.91 29.94
C VAL A 17 22.96 10.66 29.16
N ILE A 18 23.38 9.47 29.58
CA ILE A 18 22.96 8.21 28.94
C ILE A 18 21.44 8.04 29.05
N LEU A 19 20.85 8.25 30.24
CA LEU A 19 19.40 8.16 30.44
C LEU A 19 18.63 9.19 29.60
N LEU A 20 19.14 10.41 29.49
CA LEU A 20 18.57 11.45 28.65
C LEU A 20 18.59 11.03 27.17
N LEU A 21 19.73 10.51 26.68
CA LEU A 21 19.85 9.99 25.32
C LEU A 21 18.87 8.84 25.07
N LEU A 22 18.77 7.88 26.00
CA LEU A 22 17.81 6.78 25.90
C LEU A 22 16.35 7.28 25.83
N THR A 23 16.03 8.31 26.61
CA THR A 23 14.69 8.92 26.58
C THR A 23 14.41 9.59 25.23
N VAL A 24 15.37 10.33 24.69
CA VAL A 24 15.25 10.96 23.36
C VAL A 24 15.06 9.90 22.27
N ILE A 25 15.87 8.83 22.28
CA ILE A 25 15.76 7.72 21.33
C ILE A 25 14.40 7.04 21.45
N SER A 26 13.93 6.78 22.68
CA SER A 26 12.63 6.16 22.92
C SER A 26 11.48 7.01 22.36
N LEU A 27 11.48 8.32 22.62
CA LEU A 27 10.47 9.25 22.08
C LEU A 27 10.53 9.33 20.56
N ALA A 28 11.72 9.51 19.99
CA ALA A 28 11.91 9.54 18.54
C ALA A 28 11.44 8.24 17.88
N SER A 29 11.73 7.09 18.49
CA SER A 29 11.29 5.79 18.01
C SER A 29 9.76 5.67 18.06
N TYR A 30 9.13 6.10 19.15
CA TYR A 30 7.67 6.08 19.29
C TYR A 30 6.98 6.86 18.17
N PHE A 31 7.38 8.12 17.95
CA PHE A 31 6.82 8.93 16.86
C PHE A 31 7.14 8.38 15.47
N GLY A 32 8.33 7.80 15.30
CA GLY A 32 8.73 7.14 14.06
C GLY A 32 7.85 5.93 13.73
N PHE A 33 7.58 5.07 14.71
CA PHE A 33 6.77 3.86 14.50
C PHE A 33 5.32 4.18 14.14
N THR A 34 4.70 5.18 14.77
CA THR A 34 3.32 5.59 14.42
C THR A 34 3.23 6.05 12.97
N LYS A 35 4.15 6.91 12.53
CA LYS A 35 4.17 7.39 11.13
C LYS A 35 4.41 6.26 10.12
N ILE A 36 5.28 5.32 10.47
CA ILE A 36 5.56 4.15 9.64
C ILE A 36 4.31 3.28 9.51
N HIS A 37 3.57 3.05 10.61
CA HIS A 37 2.33 2.29 10.60
C HIS A 37 1.31 2.88 9.61
N ASP A 38 1.05 4.18 9.70
CA ASP A 38 0.10 4.87 8.81
C ASP A 38 0.54 4.76 7.34
N SER A 39 1.85 4.95 7.08
CA SER A 39 2.42 4.82 5.74
C SER A 39 2.26 3.40 5.17
N PHE A 40 2.34 2.36 6.01
CA PHE A 40 2.11 0.98 5.59
C PHE A 40 0.64 0.71 5.26
N VAL A 41 -0.30 1.31 6.01
CA VAL A 41 -1.73 1.22 5.72
C VAL A 41 -2.04 1.87 4.38
N ASP A 42 -1.53 3.08 4.16
CA ASP A 42 -1.71 3.81 2.89
C ASP A 42 -1.09 3.05 1.71
N TYR A 43 0.14 2.57 1.85
CA TYR A 43 0.81 1.77 0.82
C TYR A 43 0.01 0.50 0.48
N ARG A 44 -0.52 -0.19 1.50
CA ARG A 44 -1.36 -1.37 1.29
C ARG A 44 -2.64 -1.04 0.54
N GLY A 45 -3.26 0.11 0.86
CA GLY A 45 -4.40 0.63 0.11
C GLY A 45 -4.05 0.86 -1.36
N LEU A 46 -3.00 1.63 -1.63
CA LEU A 46 -2.51 1.93 -2.98
C LEU A 46 -2.16 0.68 -3.78
N ALA A 47 -1.50 -0.30 -3.15
CA ALA A 47 -1.15 -1.57 -3.78
C ALA A 47 -2.41 -2.37 -4.16
N ARG A 48 -3.44 -2.37 -3.31
CA ARG A 48 -4.73 -3.02 -3.61
C ARG A 48 -5.44 -2.31 -4.77
N ASP A 49 -5.51 -0.98 -4.74
CA ASP A 49 -6.12 -0.17 -5.79
C ASP A 49 -5.44 -0.43 -7.15
N THR A 50 -4.10 -0.42 -7.16
CA THR A 50 -3.28 -0.72 -8.35
C THR A 50 -3.54 -2.13 -8.89
N ASN A 51 -3.65 -3.12 -8.00
CA ASN A 51 -3.97 -4.50 -8.40
C ASN A 51 -5.38 -4.63 -8.97
N LEU A 52 -6.37 -3.93 -8.41
CA LEU A 52 -7.74 -3.90 -8.95
C LEU A 52 -7.76 -3.26 -10.34
N ALA A 53 -7.11 -2.12 -10.52
CA ALA A 53 -6.98 -1.47 -11.83
C ALA A 53 -6.32 -2.39 -12.87
N GLY A 54 -5.23 -3.09 -12.49
CA GLY A 54 -4.56 -4.06 -13.35
C GLY A 54 -5.47 -5.23 -13.75
N ARG A 55 -6.31 -5.73 -12.84
CA ARG A 55 -7.28 -6.79 -13.14
C ARG A 55 -8.40 -6.32 -14.08
N VAL A 56 -8.90 -5.10 -13.90
CA VAL A 56 -9.87 -4.50 -14.82
C VAL A 56 -9.26 -4.39 -16.22
N GLN A 57 -8.05 -3.84 -16.33
CA GLN A 57 -7.34 -3.69 -17.60
C GLN A 57 -7.08 -5.03 -18.29
N ALA A 58 -6.63 -6.05 -17.55
CA ALA A 58 -6.39 -7.37 -18.09
C ALA A 58 -7.66 -8.02 -18.66
N ASN A 59 -8.79 -7.95 -17.94
CA ASN A 59 -10.05 -8.49 -18.44
C ASN A 59 -10.58 -7.70 -19.65
N MET A 60 -10.40 -6.38 -19.67
CA MET A 60 -10.73 -5.57 -20.85
C MET A 60 -9.90 -5.97 -22.08
N LEU A 61 -8.60 -6.25 -21.91
CA LEU A 61 -7.74 -6.73 -23.00
C LEU A 61 -8.18 -8.11 -23.50
N GLU A 62 -8.49 -9.04 -22.58
CA GLU A 62 -9.02 -10.36 -22.90
C GLU A 62 -10.35 -10.29 -23.66
N MET A 63 -11.25 -9.38 -23.27
CA MET A 63 -12.50 -9.12 -23.99
C MET A 63 -12.22 -8.62 -25.42
N ARG A 64 -11.25 -7.71 -25.61
CA ARG A 64 -10.87 -7.25 -26.96
C ARG A 64 -10.32 -8.39 -27.81
N LEU A 65 -9.49 -9.26 -27.24
CA LEU A 65 -8.98 -10.45 -27.92
C LEU A 65 -10.10 -11.42 -28.29
N ALA A 66 -11.07 -11.64 -27.40
CA ALA A 66 -12.23 -12.50 -27.67
C ALA A 66 -13.07 -11.97 -28.84
N VAL A 67 -13.27 -10.64 -28.94
CA VAL A 67 -13.96 -10.02 -30.08
C VAL A 67 -13.20 -10.23 -31.39
N VAL A 68 -11.88 -10.05 -31.39
CA VAL A 68 -11.03 -10.30 -32.57
C VAL A 68 -11.09 -11.78 -32.97
N ASN A 69 -11.02 -12.69 -32.00
CA ASN A 69 -11.12 -14.14 -32.24
C ASN A 69 -12.49 -14.51 -32.82
N TYR A 70 -13.57 -13.93 -32.31
CA TYR A 70 -14.91 -14.14 -32.88
C TYR A 70 -14.99 -13.61 -34.32
N SER A 71 -14.44 -12.44 -34.61
CA SER A 71 -14.42 -11.90 -35.98
C SER A 71 -13.70 -12.81 -36.97
N ASN A 72 -12.68 -13.54 -36.53
CA ASN A 72 -11.90 -14.45 -37.38
C ASN A 72 -12.48 -15.86 -37.47
N THR A 73 -13.08 -16.37 -36.39
CA THR A 73 -13.47 -17.79 -36.27
C THR A 73 -14.98 -18.02 -36.22
N GLN A 74 -15.75 -16.97 -35.92
CA GLN A 74 -17.19 -17.04 -35.63
C GLN A 74 -17.54 -18.10 -34.57
N SER A 75 -16.59 -18.42 -33.69
CA SER A 75 -16.73 -19.52 -32.72
C SER A 75 -17.51 -19.10 -31.48
N GLN A 76 -18.36 -20.02 -31.00
CA GLN A 76 -19.10 -19.83 -29.75
C GLN A 76 -18.17 -19.69 -28.54
N ALA A 77 -17.02 -20.38 -28.55
CA ALA A 77 -16.02 -20.30 -27.49
C ALA A 77 -15.50 -18.85 -27.30
N ALA A 78 -15.35 -18.09 -28.37
CA ALA A 78 -14.94 -16.69 -28.27
C ALA A 78 -16.03 -15.82 -27.62
N VAL A 79 -17.31 -16.11 -27.87
CA VAL A 79 -18.44 -15.43 -27.21
C VAL A 79 -18.45 -15.75 -25.72
N GLU A 80 -18.26 -17.02 -25.35
CA GLU A 80 -18.21 -17.46 -23.95
C GLU A 80 -17.03 -16.81 -23.20
N GLN A 81 -15.85 -16.76 -23.81
CA GLN A 81 -14.69 -16.09 -23.22
C GLN A 81 -14.96 -14.59 -23.01
N TYR A 82 -15.60 -13.92 -23.97
CA TYR A 82 -15.98 -12.52 -23.80
C TYR A 82 -16.90 -12.32 -22.59
N GLN A 83 -17.95 -13.12 -22.46
CA GLN A 83 -18.91 -12.98 -21.35
C GLN A 83 -18.25 -13.26 -20.00
N GLN A 84 -17.45 -14.33 -19.90
CA GLN A 84 -16.74 -14.66 -18.67
C GLN A 84 -15.81 -13.51 -18.23
N ARG A 85 -15.09 -12.90 -19.18
CA ARG A 85 -14.17 -11.79 -18.89
C ARG A 85 -14.91 -10.51 -18.57
N LYS A 86 -16.05 -10.25 -19.21
CA LYS A 86 -16.93 -9.13 -18.89
C LYS A 86 -17.48 -9.23 -17.46
N ASP A 87 -17.95 -10.40 -17.05
CA ASP A 87 -18.46 -10.61 -15.69
C ASP A 87 -17.36 -10.39 -14.66
N LYS A 88 -16.16 -10.93 -14.90
CA LYS A 88 -14.99 -10.71 -14.03
C LYS A 88 -14.54 -9.26 -13.98
N MET A 89 -14.53 -8.56 -15.12
CA MET A 89 -14.22 -7.14 -15.16
C MET A 89 -15.23 -6.33 -14.34
N THR A 90 -16.51 -6.65 -14.46
CA THR A 90 -17.59 -5.97 -13.72
C THR A 90 -17.47 -6.21 -12.22
N GLU A 91 -17.17 -7.44 -11.80
CA GLU A 91 -16.88 -7.79 -10.39
C GLU A 91 -15.71 -6.96 -9.84
N PHE A 92 -14.62 -6.82 -10.59
CA PHE A 92 -13.47 -6.01 -10.16
C PHE A 92 -13.75 -4.50 -10.18
N LEU A 93 -14.59 -4.02 -11.09
CA LEU A 93 -15.03 -2.62 -11.11
C LEU A 93 -15.88 -2.30 -9.87
N GLU A 94 -16.81 -3.19 -9.50
CA GLU A 94 -17.63 -3.02 -8.29
C GLU A 94 -16.75 -3.02 -7.04
N GLN A 95 -15.79 -3.94 -6.94
CA GLN A 95 -14.80 -3.94 -5.86
C GLN A 95 -13.98 -2.64 -5.84
N ALA A 96 -13.56 -2.14 -6.99
CA ALA A 96 -12.82 -0.89 -7.09
C ALA A 96 -13.67 0.31 -6.65
N THR A 97 -14.95 0.39 -7.01
CA THR A 97 -15.84 1.47 -6.57
C THR A 97 -16.06 1.48 -5.06
N VAL A 98 -16.08 0.32 -4.42
CA VAL A 98 -16.23 0.21 -2.96
C VAL A 98 -14.93 0.52 -2.22
N GLU A 99 -13.78 0.09 -2.76
CA GLU A 99 -12.48 0.17 -2.09
C GLU A 99 -11.76 1.50 -2.34
N ILE A 100 -11.98 2.13 -3.50
CA ILE A 100 -11.40 3.42 -3.87
C ILE A 100 -12.35 4.54 -3.39
N GLN A 101 -12.35 4.78 -2.08
CA GLN A 101 -13.22 5.80 -1.46
C GLN A 101 -12.65 7.22 -1.45
N GLN A 102 -11.47 7.43 -2.06
CA GLN A 102 -10.89 8.77 -2.15
C GLN A 102 -11.32 9.46 -3.46
N PRO A 103 -12.02 10.61 -3.41
CA PRO A 103 -12.59 11.27 -4.59
C PRO A 103 -11.55 11.72 -5.61
N GLU A 104 -10.30 11.99 -5.21
CA GLU A 104 -9.19 12.30 -6.13
C GLU A 104 -8.72 11.10 -6.97
N ARG A 105 -9.07 9.86 -6.58
CA ARG A 105 -8.65 8.62 -7.25
C ARG A 105 -9.77 7.90 -7.99
N ALA A 106 -11.00 8.40 -7.90
CA ALA A 106 -12.22 7.77 -8.42
C ALA A 106 -12.64 8.29 -9.81
N ALA A 107 -11.93 9.29 -10.35
CA ALA A 107 -12.24 9.96 -11.63
C ALA A 107 -11.28 9.56 -12.75
#